data_AF-A0A5M9ZL77-F1
#
_entry.id   AF-A0A5M9ZL77-F1
#
_cell.length_a   1.000
_cell.length_b   1.000
_cell.length_c   1.000
_cell.angle_alpha   90.00
_cell.angle_beta   90.00
_cell.angle_gamma   90.00
#
_symmetry.space_group_name_H-M   'P 1'
#
loop_
_entity.id
_entity.type
_entity.pdbx_description
1 polymer ?
#
loop_
_entity_poly.entity_id
_entity_poly.type
_entity_poly.pdbx_seq_one_letter_code
_entity_poly.pdbx_strand_id
1 'polypeptide(L)'
;MKVNWVEWTPVEYDGPGSLRDGDAVELKGVAGRFGWAGRTNGSGVLIRLGSGPKPVWVPSADIARIRRPAVPEPSVPGLYRSAGGGVWLLDGDGLWSMLRDDGGDGWTAPTPVTWPRVSRRAPLWRLGLGEE
;
A
#
# COMPACT_ATOMS: atom_id res chain seq x y z
N MET A 1 -3.08 1.14 -27.17
CA MET A 1 -2.88 1.72 -25.82
C MET A 1 -3.40 0.72 -24.79
N LYS A 2 -2.55 0.04 -24.03
CA LYS A 2 -3.00 -0.75 -22.88
C LYS A 2 -3.29 0.23 -21.76
N VAL A 3 -4.57 0.44 -21.44
CA VAL A 3 -4.95 1.12 -20.20
C VAL A 3 -4.54 0.16 -19.08
N ASN A 4 -3.46 0.49 -18.36
CA ASN A 4 -3.13 -0.18 -17.11
C ASN A 4 -4.21 0.22 -16.10
N TRP A 5 -5.29 -0.56 -16.04
CA TRP A 5 -6.25 -0.46 -14.95
C TRP A 5 -5.52 -0.90 -13.69
N VAL A 6 -5.05 0.07 -12.90
CA VAL A 6 -4.70 -0.21 -11.51
C VAL A 6 -6.00 -0.65 -10.86
N GLU A 7 -6.09 -1.91 -10.42
CA GLU A 7 -7.24 -2.37 -9.62
C GLU A 7 -7.22 -1.62 -8.27
N TRP A 8 -8.39 -1.33 -7.70
CA TRP A 8 -8.49 -0.61 -6.44
C TRP A 8 -9.31 -1.41 -5.44
N THR A 9 -8.69 -1.73 -4.31
CA THR A 9 -9.35 -2.48 -3.24
C THR A 9 -9.98 -1.51 -2.25
N PRO A 10 -11.27 -1.69 -1.89
CA PRO A 10 -11.88 -0.93 -0.81
C PRO A 10 -11.27 -1.35 0.53
N VAL A 11 -10.95 -0.36 1.36
CA VAL A 11 -10.49 -0.54 2.74
C VAL A 11 -11.36 0.32 3.64
N GLU A 12 -11.81 -0.24 4.76
CA GLU A 12 -12.57 0.51 5.76
C GLU A 12 -11.73 1.64 6.32
N TYR A 13 -12.36 2.81 6.51
CA TYR A 13 -11.70 3.96 7.13
C TYR A 13 -11.93 3.93 8.64
N ASP A 14 -10.88 3.63 9.40
CA ASP A 14 -10.87 3.59 10.87
C ASP A 14 -10.32 4.88 11.51
N GLY A 15 -9.88 5.83 10.68
CA GLY A 15 -9.28 7.09 11.10
C GLY A 15 -8.07 7.48 10.24
N PRO A 16 -7.45 8.65 10.49
CA PRO A 16 -6.39 9.14 9.62
C PRO A 16 -5.15 8.23 9.54
N GLY A 17 -4.95 7.34 10.54
CA GLY A 17 -3.84 6.39 10.58
C GLY A 17 -3.95 5.22 9.61
N SER A 18 -5.12 4.92 9.02
CA SER A 18 -5.23 3.83 8.03
C SER A 18 -4.75 4.19 6.63
N LEU A 19 -4.54 5.48 6.35
CA LEU A 19 -4.07 5.97 5.05
C LEU A 19 -2.60 5.63 4.81
N ARG A 20 -2.30 5.35 3.54
CA ARG A 20 -0.97 5.04 3.03
C ARG A 20 -0.71 5.78 1.73
N ASP A 21 0.56 5.94 1.39
CA ASP A 21 0.95 6.60 0.16
C ASP A 21 0.32 5.92 -1.05
N GLY A 22 -0.24 6.74 -1.95
CA GLY A 22 -0.98 6.27 -3.12
C GLY A 22 -2.47 5.96 -2.87
N ASP A 23 -2.93 5.99 -1.61
CA ASP A 23 -4.36 5.84 -1.31
C ASP A 23 -5.18 7.00 -1.89
N ALA A 24 -6.42 6.67 -2.24
CA ALA A 24 -7.47 7.63 -2.53
C ALA A 24 -8.59 7.49 -1.48
N VAL A 25 -9.33 8.58 -1.28
CA VAL A 25 -10.42 8.69 -0.33
C VAL A 25 -11.74 8.78 -1.11
N GLU A 26 -12.73 8.00 -0.69
CA GLU A 26 -14.12 8.18 -1.12
C GLU A 26 -14.89 8.90 -0.02
N LEU A 27 -15.66 9.92 -0.40
CA LEU A 27 -16.44 10.73 0.51
C LEU A 27 -17.89 10.26 0.54
N LYS A 28 -18.57 10.46 1.67
CA LYS A 28 -20.00 10.17 1.80
C LYS A 28 -20.80 11.10 0.90
N GLY A 29 -21.67 10.52 0.07
CA GLY A 29 -22.58 11.28 -0.80
C GLY A 29 -21.90 12.02 -1.97
N VAL A 30 -20.58 11.92 -2.14
CA VAL A 30 -19.87 12.54 -3.27
C VAL A 30 -19.35 11.43 -4.19
N ALA A 31 -19.74 11.48 -5.46
CA ALA A 31 -19.25 10.54 -6.45
C ALA A 31 -17.77 10.80 -6.75
N GLY A 32 -16.99 9.73 -6.80
CA GLY A 32 -15.59 9.76 -7.20
C GLY A 32 -14.62 9.40 -6.07
N ARG A 33 -13.34 9.42 -6.45
CA ARG A 33 -12.21 9.10 -5.58
C ARG A 33 -11.23 10.26 -5.64
N PHE A 34 -10.70 10.64 -4.48
CA PHE A 34 -9.85 11.81 -4.35
C PHE A 34 -8.49 11.39 -3.80
N GLY A 35 -7.42 11.70 -4.52
CA GLY A 35 -6.08 11.28 -4.10
C GLY A 35 -5.71 11.89 -2.76
N TRP A 36 -5.19 11.09 -1.84
CA TRP A 36 -4.66 11.60 -0.58
C TRP A 36 -3.41 12.46 -0.84
N ALA A 37 -3.28 13.56 -0.11
CA ALA A 37 -2.18 14.51 -0.26
C ALA A 37 -1.04 14.30 0.77
N GLY A 38 -1.04 13.16 1.48
CA GLY A 38 0.04 12.78 2.39
C GLY A 38 0.00 13.44 3.77
N ARG A 39 -1.10 14.12 4.13
CA ARG A 39 -1.23 14.81 5.42
C ARG A 39 -2.53 14.46 6.13
N THR A 40 -2.42 14.38 7.46
CA THR A 40 -3.50 14.21 8.42
C THR A 40 -3.34 15.23 9.54
N ASN A 41 -4.41 15.56 10.25
CA ASN A 41 -4.39 16.49 11.40
C ASN A 41 -5.09 15.90 12.64
N GLY A 42 -5.25 14.57 12.68
CA GLY A 42 -5.96 13.85 13.75
C GLY A 42 -7.49 13.84 13.59
N SER A 43 -8.09 14.91 13.07
CA SER A 43 -9.55 15.02 12.86
C SER A 43 -9.99 14.82 11.41
N GLY A 44 -9.05 14.81 10.47
CA GLY A 44 -9.32 14.69 9.05
C GLY A 44 -8.06 14.47 8.22
N VAL A 45 -8.26 14.48 6.90
CA VAL A 45 -7.25 14.11 5.91
C VAL A 45 -7.23 15.14 4.79
N LEU A 46 -6.04 15.40 4.26
CA LEU A 46 -5.86 16.35 3.17
C LEU A 46 -5.98 15.60 1.83
N ILE A 47 -6.93 15.98 0.97
CA ILE A 47 -7.17 15.32 -0.33
C ILE A 47 -7.01 16.28 -1.50
N ARG A 48 -6.77 15.75 -2.71
CA ARG A 48 -6.77 16.51 -3.96
C ARG A 48 -8.10 16.34 -4.68
N LEU A 49 -8.82 17.45 -4.88
CA LEU A 49 -10.04 17.49 -5.69
C LEU A 49 -9.65 17.75 -7.15
N GLY A 50 -9.62 16.69 -7.96
CA GLY A 50 -9.27 16.78 -9.39
C GLY A 50 -7.86 17.30 -9.64
N SER A 51 -7.70 18.11 -10.70
CA SER A 51 -6.42 18.72 -11.12
C SER A 51 -6.16 20.11 -10.51
N GLY A 52 -6.97 20.52 -9.52
CA GLY A 52 -6.80 21.81 -8.87
C GLY A 52 -5.46 21.93 -8.12
N PRO A 53 -4.87 23.13 -8.03
CA PRO A 53 -3.53 23.31 -7.46
C PRO A 53 -3.46 23.15 -5.93
N LYS A 54 -4.60 23.26 -5.23
CA LYS A 54 -4.65 23.23 -3.76
C LYS A 54 -5.45 22.05 -3.24
N PRO A 55 -4.89 21.23 -2.34
CA PRO A 55 -5.64 20.20 -1.67
C PRO A 55 -6.56 20.79 -0.59
N VAL A 56 -7.58 20.02 -0.19
CA VAL A 56 -8.64 20.42 0.74
C VAL A 56 -8.67 19.48 1.93
N TRP A 57 -8.85 20.04 3.12
CA TRP A 57 -9.06 19.26 4.34
C TRP A 57 -10.47 18.72 4.38
N VAL A 58 -10.58 17.41 4.59
CA VAL A 58 -11.85 16.72 4.78
C VAL A 58 -11.91 16.13 6.17
N PRO A 59 -12.97 16.43 6.95
CA PRO A 59 -13.21 15.79 8.24
C PRO A 59 -13.37 14.27 8.13
N SER A 60 -12.87 13.52 9.10
CA SER A 60 -13.04 12.06 9.17
C SER A 60 -14.51 11.62 9.10
N ALA A 61 -15.43 12.43 9.62
CA ALA A 61 -16.87 12.18 9.57
C ALA A 61 -17.43 12.09 8.14
N ASP A 62 -16.80 12.76 7.16
CA ASP A 62 -17.26 12.81 5.77
C ASP A 62 -16.62 11.74 4.89
N ILE A 63 -15.71 10.94 5.44
CA ILE A 63 -15.00 9.88 4.71
C ILE A 63 -15.84 8.60 4.77
N ALA A 64 -16.08 8.00 3.61
CA ALA A 64 -16.81 6.74 3.49
C ALA A 64 -15.87 5.54 3.56
N ARG A 65 -14.77 5.57 2.81
CA ARG A 65 -13.76 4.50 2.76
C ARG A 65 -12.47 4.96 2.12
N ILE A 66 -11.44 4.13 2.23
CA ILE A 66 -10.19 4.24 1.49
C ILE A 66 -10.28 3.36 0.23
N ARG A 67 -9.71 3.84 -0.86
CA ARG A 67 -9.38 3.05 -2.05
C ARG A 67 -7.87 2.95 -2.11
N ARG A 68 -7.37 1.72 -2.01
CA ARG A 68 -5.95 1.42 -2.10
C ARG A 68 -5.66 0.81 -3.46
N PRO A 69 -4.65 1.29 -4.21
CA PRO A 69 -4.25 0.63 -5.44
C PRO A 69 -3.78 -0.80 -5.10
N ALA A 70 -4.29 -1.77 -5.84
CA ALA A 70 -3.81 -3.14 -5.78
C ALA A 70 -2.35 -3.15 -6.24
N VAL A 71 -1.49 -3.69 -5.39
CA VAL A 71 -0.11 -3.94 -5.77
C VAL A 71 -0.14 -5.24 -6.59
N PRO A 72 0.37 -5.23 -7.84
CA PRO A 72 0.46 -6.46 -8.61
C PRO A 72 1.44 -7.39 -7.92
N GLU A 73 1.10 -8.68 -7.88
CA GLU A 73 2.00 -9.69 -7.35
C GLU A 73 3.22 -9.82 -8.26
N PRO A 74 4.45 -9.67 -7.71
CA PRO A 74 5.66 -9.97 -8.45
C PRO A 74 5.63 -11.41 -8.99
N SER A 75 6.00 -11.60 -10.25
CA SER A 75 6.04 -12.93 -10.89
C SER A 75 7.43 -13.55 -10.92
N VAL A 76 8.46 -12.82 -10.48
CA VAL A 76 9.85 -13.26 -10.56
C VAL A 76 10.30 -13.76 -9.19
N PRO A 77 10.73 -15.02 -9.05
CA PRO A 77 11.28 -15.52 -7.80
C PRO A 77 12.47 -14.68 -7.30
N GLY A 78 12.58 -14.56 -5.98
CA GLY A 78 13.69 -13.87 -5.34
C GLY A 78 13.34 -13.27 -3.97
N LEU A 79 14.29 -12.52 -3.44
CA LEU A 79 14.13 -11.77 -2.21
C LEU A 79 13.59 -10.38 -2.50
N TYR A 80 12.65 -9.93 -1.68
CA TYR A 80 11.99 -8.64 -1.76
C TYR A 80 12.12 -7.90 -0.44
N ARG A 81 12.33 -6.59 -0.50
CA ARG A 81 12.45 -5.69 0.66
C ARG A 81 11.40 -4.58 0.59
N SER A 82 10.89 -4.16 1.74
CA SER A 82 9.93 -3.06 1.88
C SER A 82 10.62 -1.79 2.36
N ALA A 83 9.88 -0.69 2.36
CA ALA A 83 10.30 0.54 3.02
C ALA A 83 10.53 0.36 4.53
N GLY A 84 9.74 -0.49 5.18
CA GLY A 84 9.84 -0.80 6.61
C GLY A 84 11.00 -1.73 6.99
N GLY A 85 11.77 -2.20 6.02
CA GLY A 85 12.95 -3.05 6.24
C GLY A 85 12.64 -4.54 6.39
N GLY A 86 11.38 -4.97 6.24
CA GLY A 86 11.03 -6.37 6.14
C GLY A 86 11.61 -7.02 4.88
N VAL A 87 11.77 -8.35 4.93
CA VAL A 87 12.33 -9.17 3.87
C VAL A 87 11.45 -10.39 3.65
N TRP A 88 11.05 -10.61 2.39
CA TRP A 88 10.22 -11.73 1.96
C TRP A 88 10.88 -12.48 0.81
N LEU A 89 10.66 -13.78 0.77
CA LEU A 89 11.07 -14.67 -0.30
C LEU A 89 9.84 -15.04 -1.12
N LEU A 90 9.92 -14.87 -2.44
CA LEU A 90 9.05 -15.53 -3.40
C LEU A 90 9.85 -16.67 -4.04
N ASP A 91 9.44 -17.92 -3.82
CA ASP A 91 10.13 -19.07 -4.37
C ASP A 91 9.74 -19.38 -5.84
N GLY A 92 10.33 -20.43 -6.40
CA GLY A 92 10.10 -20.86 -7.79
C GLY A 92 8.68 -21.38 -8.05
N ASP A 93 7.97 -21.78 -6.99
CA ASP A 93 6.60 -22.30 -7.05
C ASP A 93 5.55 -21.20 -6.84
N GLY A 94 6.00 -19.96 -6.63
CA GLY A 94 5.12 -18.80 -6.40
C GLY A 94 4.64 -18.69 -4.95
N LEU A 95 5.28 -19.38 -4.00
CA LEU A 95 4.93 -19.30 -2.59
C LEU A 95 5.74 -18.19 -1.91
N TRP A 96 5.03 -17.42 -1.07
CA TRP A 96 5.64 -16.37 -0.27
C TRP A 96 6.04 -16.89 1.11
N SER A 97 7.24 -16.50 1.55
CA SER A 97 7.72 -16.68 2.91
C SER A 97 8.25 -15.39 3.50
N MET A 98 7.99 -15.15 4.78
CA MET A 98 8.58 -14.06 5.55
C MET A 98 9.90 -14.52 6.16
N LEU A 99 10.96 -13.73 5.96
CA LEU A 99 12.28 -13.92 6.56
C LEU A 99 12.58 -12.87 7.64
N ARG A 100 11.95 -11.69 7.53
CA ARG A 100 12.03 -10.59 8.49
C ARG A 100 10.79 -9.72 8.35
N ASP A 101 10.15 -9.34 9.46
CA ASP A 101 9.03 -8.37 9.44
C ASP A 101 9.55 -6.92 9.52
N ASP A 102 8.71 -5.97 9.13
CA ASP A 102 9.03 -4.54 9.21
C ASP A 102 9.33 -4.11 10.65
N GLY A 103 10.46 -3.44 10.86
CA GLY A 103 10.90 -3.03 12.21
C GLY A 103 11.32 -4.17 13.14
N GLY A 104 11.38 -5.41 12.66
CA GLY A 104 11.89 -6.54 13.43
C GLY A 104 13.41 -6.51 13.55
N ASP A 105 13.93 -6.86 14.72
CA ASP A 105 15.37 -6.83 15.03
C ASP A 105 16.14 -8.09 14.56
N GLY A 106 15.45 -9.10 14.03
CA GLY A 106 16.06 -10.39 13.72
C GLY A 106 15.53 -11.08 12.47
N TRP A 107 16.37 -11.95 11.92
CA TRP A 107 15.99 -12.91 10.90
C TRP A 107 15.21 -14.07 11.54
N THR A 108 14.21 -14.56 10.82
CA THR A 108 13.43 -15.73 11.20
C THR A 108 13.64 -16.85 10.19
N ALA A 109 13.36 -18.08 10.59
CA ALA A 109 13.14 -19.16 9.63
C ALA A 109 12.04 -18.76 8.63
N PRO A 110 12.10 -19.23 7.37
CA PRO A 110 11.06 -18.94 6.38
C PRO A 110 9.67 -19.34 6.88
N THR A 111 8.82 -18.35 7.10
CA THR A 111 7.43 -18.56 7.53
C THR A 111 6.50 -18.32 6.35
N PRO A 112 5.73 -19.34 5.90
CA PRO A 112 4.79 -19.16 4.79
C PRO A 112 3.78 -18.04 5.06
N VAL A 113 3.54 -17.21 4.06
CA VAL A 113 2.58 -16.10 4.10
C VAL A 113 1.85 -15.99 2.76
N THR A 114 0.72 -15.27 2.75
CA THR A 114 -0.05 -15.05 1.53
C THR A 114 0.29 -13.70 0.89
N TRP A 115 0.11 -13.57 -0.42
CA TRP A 115 0.31 -12.29 -1.12
C TRP A 115 -0.47 -11.11 -0.50
N PRO A 116 -1.75 -11.25 -0.09
CA PRO A 116 -2.46 -10.19 0.63
C PRO A 116 -1.81 -9.73 1.94
N ARG A 117 -0.96 -10.56 2.58
CA ARG A 117 -0.16 -10.15 3.74
C ARG A 117 1.08 -9.38 3.30
N VAL A 118 1.78 -9.85 2.27
CA VAL A 118 3.01 -9.23 1.77
C VAL A 118 2.73 -7.87 1.11
N SER A 119 1.70 -7.77 0.28
CA SER A 119 1.33 -6.53 -0.44
C SER A 119 0.95 -5.38 0.48
N ARG A 120 0.53 -5.65 1.72
CA ARG A 120 0.32 -4.62 2.74
C ARG A 120 1.60 -3.90 3.14
N ARG A 121 2.77 -4.44 2.80
CA ARG A 121 4.10 -3.87 3.09
C ARG A 121 4.73 -3.20 1.88
N ALA A 122 3.99 -3.09 0.77
CA ALA A 122 4.44 -2.40 -0.42
C ALA A 122 4.75 -0.91 -0.13
N PRO A 123 5.62 -0.27 -0.96
CA PRO A 123 6.30 -0.82 -2.13
C PRO A 123 7.32 -1.91 -1.78
N LEU A 124 7.51 -2.86 -2.70
CA LEU A 124 8.49 -3.93 -2.59
C LEU A 124 9.56 -3.76 -3.66
N TRP A 125 10.82 -3.94 -3.30
CA TRP A 125 11.96 -3.95 -4.21
C TRP A 125 12.63 -5.30 -4.18
N ARG A 126 12.83 -5.90 -5.36
CA ARG A 126 13.61 -7.11 -5.49
C ARG A 126 15.07 -6.80 -5.15
N LEU A 127 15.65 -7.57 -4.24
CA LEU A 127 17.07 -7.47 -3.92
C LEU A 127 17.87 -8.16 -5.02
N GLY A 128 18.80 -7.43 -5.63
CA GLY A 128 19.81 -8.03 -6.49
C GLY A 128 20.75 -8.89 -5.65
N LEU A 129 20.82 -10.19 -5.94
CA LEU A 129 21.86 -11.05 -5.40
C LEU A 129 23.00 -11.07 -6.44
N GLY A 130 24.05 -10.28 -6.20
CA GLY A 130 25.28 -10.30 -6.99
C GLY A 130 25.33 -9.41 -8.23
N GLU A 131 25.28 -8.09 -8.05
CA GLU A 131 25.94 -7.17 -9.00
C GLU A 131 27.16 -6.57 -8.29
N GLU A 132 28.30 -7.24 -8.44
CA GLU A 132 29.62 -6.60 -8.47
C GLU A 132 30.04 -6.38 -9.92
#